data_AF-A0A7R6Z5K8-F1
#
_entry.id   AF-A0A7R6Z5K8-F1
#
_cell.length_a   1.000
_cell.length_b   1.000
_cell.length_c   1.000
_cell.angle_alpha   90.00
_cell.angle_beta   90.00
_cell.angle_gamma   90.00
#
_symmetry.space_group_name_H-M   'P 1'
#
loop_
_entity.id
_entity.type
_entity.pdbx_description
1 polymer ?
#
loop_
_entity_poly.entity_id
_entity_poly.type
_entity_poly.pdbx_seq_one_letter_code
_entity_poly.pdbx_strand_id
1 'polypeptide(L)'
;MPVRPNSWEVIFARASERCKSFGFDVNISPHQLRHSFAVHMLAMLIQHRLRDAALPAGPMEGYRQVLGDPLQQVQRLLGHASLATTYIYLDHIATRADTVDAAVEELLALLPSETSL
;
A
#
# COMPACT_ATOMS: atom_id res chain seq x y z
N MET A 1 -16.96 25.89 9.46
CA MET A 1 -15.94 26.23 10.49
C MET A 1 -14.96 25.08 10.59
N PRO A 2 -13.65 25.34 10.76
CA PRO A 2 -12.67 24.27 10.96
C PRO A 2 -12.99 23.49 12.24
N VAL A 3 -12.72 22.19 12.20
CA VAL A 3 -12.87 21.29 13.34
C VAL A 3 -11.98 21.79 14.48
N ARG A 4 -12.49 21.80 15.72
CA ARG A 4 -11.71 22.28 16.88
C ARG A 4 -10.44 21.42 17.04
N PRO A 5 -9.30 22.02 17.47
CA PRO A 5 -8.11 21.26 17.83
C PRO A 5 -8.48 20.09 18.75
N ASN A 6 -7.90 18.92 18.51
CA ASN A 6 -8.09 17.67 19.27
C ASN A 6 -9.42 16.91 19.01
N SER A 7 -10.32 17.41 18.16
CA SER A 7 -11.58 16.67 17.89
C SER A 7 -11.34 15.36 17.13
N TRP A 8 -10.32 15.33 16.28
CA TRP A 8 -9.96 14.11 15.53
C TRP A 8 -9.45 13.02 16.47
N GLU A 9 -8.55 13.35 17.40
CA GLU A 9 -8.05 12.41 18.40
C GLU A 9 -9.19 11.77 19.19
N VAL A 10 -10.18 12.56 19.60
CA VAL A 10 -11.35 12.06 20.32
C VAL A 10 -12.22 11.13 19.46
N ILE A 11 -12.42 11.45 18.19
CA ILE A 11 -13.18 10.59 17.26
C ILE A 11 -12.49 9.23 17.09
N PHE A 12 -11.17 9.24 16.88
CA PHE A 12 -10.38 8.03 16.68
C PHE A 12 -10.24 7.19 17.96
N ALA A 13 -10.10 7.83 19.12
CA ALA A 13 -10.15 7.16 20.42
C ALA A 13 -11.48 6.44 20.63
N ARG A 14 -12.61 7.11 20.34
CA ARG A 14 -13.95 6.50 20.43
C ARG A 14 -14.14 5.36 19.44
N ALA A 15 -13.61 5.49 18.22
CA ALA A 15 -13.67 4.42 17.24
C ALA A 15 -12.89 3.19 17.71
N SER A 16 -11.69 3.40 18.25
CA SER A 16 -10.83 2.32 18.79
C SER A 16 -11.49 1.64 19.99
N GLU A 17 -12.08 2.40 20.91
CA GLU A 17 -12.82 1.85 22.05
C GLU A 17 -14.01 0.99 21.61
N ARG A 18 -14.74 1.43 20.58
CA ARG A 18 -15.82 0.63 19.99
C ARG A 18 -15.30 -0.67 19.38
N CYS A 19 -14.17 -0.65 18.67
CA CYS A 19 -13.56 -1.88 18.17
C CYS A 19 -13.26 -2.87 19.31
N LYS A 20 -12.69 -2.37 20.41
CA LYS A 20 -12.40 -3.18 21.61
C LYS A 20 -13.66 -3.78 22.23
N SER A 21 -14.76 -3.04 22.30
CA SER A 21 -16.02 -3.55 22.83
C SER A 21 -16.62 -4.68 21.97
N PHE A 22 -16.19 -4.81 20.72
CA PHE A 22 -16.53 -5.93 19.82
C PHE A 22 -15.46 -7.03 19.80
N GLY A 23 -14.44 -6.98 20.66
CA GLY A 23 -13.37 -7.96 20.75
C GLY A 23 -12.20 -7.73 19.78
N PHE A 24 -12.15 -6.58 19.09
CA PHE A 24 -11.04 -6.21 18.23
C PHE A 24 -10.09 -5.26 18.97
N ASP A 25 -8.94 -5.76 19.42
CA ASP A 25 -7.91 -4.92 20.05
C ASP A 25 -7.10 -4.16 19.00
N VAL A 26 -7.74 -3.15 18.39
CA VAL A 26 -7.14 -2.29 17.38
C VAL A 26 -7.17 -0.84 17.88
N ASN A 27 -6.01 -0.21 17.91
CA ASN A 27 -5.88 1.23 18.10
C ASN A 27 -5.73 1.90 16.74
N ILE A 28 -6.66 2.80 16.39
CA ILE A 28 -6.70 3.48 15.10
C ILE A 28 -6.43 4.98 15.30
N SER A 29 -5.56 5.53 14.46
CA SER A 29 -5.23 6.95 14.37
C SER A 29 -5.25 7.41 12.91
N PRO A 30 -5.35 8.74 12.65
CA PRO A 30 -5.27 9.27 11.30
C PRO A 30 -4.00 8.83 10.55
N HIS A 31 -2.87 8.72 11.26
CA HIS A 31 -1.60 8.29 10.68
C HIS A 31 -1.65 6.83 10.21
N GLN A 32 -2.23 5.93 11.01
CA GLN A 32 -2.38 4.51 10.65
C GLN A 32 -3.33 4.31 9.46
N LEU A 33 -4.38 5.11 9.32
CA LEU A 33 -5.24 5.07 8.13
C LEU A 33 -4.51 5.58 6.88
N ARG A 34 -3.73 6.66 6.99
CA ARG A 34 -2.90 7.16 5.89
C ARG A 34 -1.92 6.09 5.42
N HIS A 35 -1.29 5.40 6.36
CA HIS A 35 -0.38 4.29 6.10
C HIS A 35 -1.07 3.14 5.39
N SER A 36 -2.23 2.73 5.91
CA SER A 36 -3.02 1.64 5.34
C SER A 36 -3.44 1.95 3.91
N PHE A 37 -3.98 3.15 3.65
CA PHE A 37 -4.31 3.59 2.31
C PHE A 37 -3.09 3.52 1.38
N ALA A 38 -1.95 4.08 1.81
CA ALA A 38 -0.76 4.15 0.97
C ALA A 38 -0.22 2.78 0.56
N VAL A 39 -0.12 1.84 1.51
CA VAL A 39 0.36 0.48 1.27
C VAL A 39 -0.56 -0.27 0.30
N HIS A 40 -1.88 -0.22 0.51
CA HIS A 40 -2.83 -0.90 -0.37
C HIS A 40 -2.87 -0.28 -1.77
N MET A 41 -2.90 1.06 -1.86
CA MET A 41 -2.87 1.75 -3.15
C MET A 41 -1.59 1.46 -3.92
N LEU A 42 -0.44 1.47 -3.25
CA LEU A 42 0.85 1.17 -3.86
C LEU A 42 0.87 -0.26 -4.39
N ALA A 43 0.40 -1.24 -3.60
CA ALA A 43 0.29 -2.63 -4.03
C ALA A 43 -0.61 -2.78 -5.27
N MET A 44 -1.81 -2.20 -5.27
CA MET A 44 -2.74 -2.26 -6.41
C MET A 44 -2.14 -1.62 -7.67
N LEU A 45 -1.47 -0.47 -7.54
CA LEU A 45 -0.84 0.20 -8.67
C LEU A 45 0.34 -0.60 -9.23
N ILE A 46 1.17 -1.21 -8.37
CA ILE A 46 2.24 -2.10 -8.82
C ILE A 46 1.65 -3.31 -9.54
N GLN A 47 0.62 -3.96 -8.99
CA GLN A 47 -0.04 -5.11 -9.60
C GLN A 47 -0.65 -4.77 -10.97
N HIS A 48 -1.37 -3.65 -11.07
CA HIS A 48 -1.94 -3.18 -12.33
C HIS A 48 -0.86 -2.98 -13.40
N ARG A 49 0.29 -2.43 -13.00
CA ARG A 49 1.42 -2.18 -13.91
C ARG A 49 2.15 -3.46 -14.32
N LEU A 50 2.28 -4.43 -13.43
CA LEU A 50 2.82 -5.74 -13.76
C LEU A 50 1.93 -6.48 -14.76
N ARG A 51 0.60 -6.36 -14.63
CA ARG A 51 -0.37 -6.93 -15.57
C ARG A 51 -0.30 -6.29 -16.96
N ASP A 52 -0.04 -4.99 -17.02
CA ASP A 52 -0.06 -4.20 -18.27
C ASP A 52 1.33 -4.06 -18.92
N ALA A 53 2.40 -4.52 -18.27
CA ALA A 53 3.75 -4.41 -18.78
C ALA A 53 3.96 -5.38 -19.96
N ALA A 54 4.10 -4.84 -21.17
CA ALA A 54 4.85 -5.52 -22.22
C ALA A 54 6.32 -5.66 -21.78
N LEU A 55 7.01 -6.72 -22.23
CA LEU A 55 8.40 -7.01 -21.86
C LEU A 55 9.24 -5.71 -21.86
N PRO A 56 9.82 -5.31 -20.71
CA PRO A 56 10.56 -4.06 -20.63
C PRO A 56 11.80 -4.12 -21.52
N ALA A 57 12.17 -2.99 -22.12
CA ALA A 57 13.35 -2.86 -22.99
C ALA A 57 14.68 -3.17 -22.27
N GLY A 58 14.66 -3.30 -20.93
CA GLY A 58 15.76 -3.77 -20.09
C GLY A 58 15.39 -3.80 -18.59
N PRO A 59 16.19 -4.45 -17.72
CA PRO A 59 15.86 -4.66 -16.30
C PRO A 59 15.67 -3.37 -15.48
N MET A 60 16.49 -2.33 -15.75
CA MET A 60 16.47 -1.07 -14.99
C MET A 60 15.30 -0.14 -15.41
N GLU A 61 15.00 -0.06 -16.71
CA GLU A 61 13.81 0.66 -17.20
C GLU A 61 12.53 0.04 -16.64
N GLY A 62 12.46 -1.30 -16.64
CA GLY A 62 11.33 -2.05 -16.09
C GLY A 62 11.12 -1.74 -14.61
N TYR A 63 12.18 -1.77 -13.80
CA TYR A 63 12.09 -1.46 -12.37
C TYR A 63 11.60 -0.03 -12.11
N ARG A 64 12.14 0.95 -12.86
CA ARG A 64 11.77 2.35 -12.72
C ARG A 64 10.31 2.61 -13.14
N GLN A 65 9.83 1.93 -14.18
CA GLN A 65 8.47 2.09 -14.68
C GLN A 65 7.43 1.32 -13.85
N VAL A 66 7.81 0.17 -13.28
CA VAL A 66 6.94 -0.64 -12.42
C VAL A 66 6.77 0.01 -11.04
N LEU A 67 7.81 0.66 -10.49
CA LEU A 67 7.77 1.19 -9.12
C LEU A 67 7.69 2.73 -9.04
N GLY A 68 8.32 3.44 -9.97
CA GLY A 68 8.40 4.90 -9.93
C GLY A 68 7.04 5.58 -10.12
N ASP A 69 6.26 5.13 -11.10
CA ASP A 69 4.94 5.71 -11.40
C ASP A 69 3.94 5.50 -10.24
N PRO A 70 3.81 4.29 -9.66
CA PRO A 70 2.99 4.08 -8.46
C PRO A 70 3.39 4.93 -7.26
N LEU A 71 4.69 5.03 -6.95
CA LEU A 71 5.16 5.84 -5.82
C LEU A 71 4.83 7.32 -6.01
N GLN A 72 5.04 7.86 -7.20
CA GLN A 72 4.67 9.24 -7.50
C GLN A 72 3.15 9.46 -7.45
N GLN A 73 2.36 8.48 -7.86
CA GLN A 73 0.91 8.57 -7.79
C GLN A 73 0.41 8.59 -6.34
N VAL A 74 0.93 7.70 -5.49
CA VAL A 74 0.62 7.69 -4.05
C VAL A 74 1.10 8.99 -3.38
N GLN A 75 2.28 9.50 -3.75
CA GLN A 75 2.78 10.80 -3.27
C GLN A 75 1.78 11.92 -3.57
N ARG A 76 1.26 11.99 -4.81
CA ARG A 76 0.27 13.00 -5.22
C ARG A 76 -1.05 12.85 -4.50
N LEU A 77 -1.58 11.62 -4.38
CA LEU A 77 -2.84 11.35 -3.67
C LEU A 77 -2.80 11.75 -2.20
N LEU A 78 -1.64 11.56 -1.56
CA LEU A 78 -1.45 11.89 -0.15
C LEU A 78 -0.97 13.33 0.08
N GLY A 79 -0.52 14.03 -0.96
CA GLY A 79 0.06 15.37 -0.84
C GLY A 79 1.40 15.39 -0.11
N HIS A 80 2.24 14.36 -0.27
CA HIS A 80 3.57 14.35 0.34
C HIS A 80 4.51 15.37 -0.32
N ALA A 81 5.12 16.22 0.49
CA ALA A 81 6.11 17.19 0.04
C ALA A 81 7.40 16.54 -0.50
N SER A 82 7.67 15.29 -0.11
CA SER A 82 8.85 14.54 -0.54
C SER A 82 8.51 13.10 -0.89
N LEU A 83 9.11 12.60 -1.97
CA LEU A 83 9.02 11.20 -2.35
C LEU A 83 9.65 10.28 -1.30
N ALA A 84 10.66 10.77 -0.56
CA ALA A 84 11.31 10.04 0.55
C ALA A 84 10.30 9.57 1.61
N THR A 85 9.27 10.37 1.91
CA THR A 85 8.21 9.99 2.85
C THR A 85 7.37 8.82 2.30
N THR A 86 7.17 8.76 0.98
CA THR A 86 6.41 7.68 0.34
C THR A 86 7.22 6.38 0.26
N TYR A 87 8.56 6.45 0.16
CA TYR A 87 9.43 5.27 0.14
C TYR A 87 9.28 4.38 1.39
N ILE A 88 8.92 4.97 2.54
CA ILE A 88 8.68 4.23 3.79
C ILE A 88 7.63 3.12 3.57
N TYR A 89 6.64 3.32 2.69
CA TYR A 89 5.61 2.30 2.46
C TYR A 89 6.13 1.04 1.75
N LEU A 90 7.24 1.11 1.02
CA LEU A 90 7.83 -0.08 0.40
C LEU A 90 8.34 -1.05 1.45
N ASP A 91 8.93 -0.54 2.53
CA ASP A 91 9.42 -1.36 3.64
C ASP A 91 8.27 -2.15 4.28
N HIS A 92 7.08 -1.57 4.37
CA HIS A 92 5.89 -2.25 4.88
C HIS A 92 5.26 -3.24 3.91
N ILE A 93 5.46 -3.08 2.61
CA ILE A 93 5.10 -4.10 1.62
C ILE A 93 6.06 -5.28 1.76
N ALA A 94 7.37 -5.01 1.89
CA ALA A 94 8.38 -6.05 2.08
C ALA A 94 8.26 -6.77 3.43
N THR A 95 7.95 -6.06 4.52
CA THR A 95 7.78 -6.64 5.87
C THR A 95 6.51 -7.46 6.02
N ARG A 96 5.48 -7.20 5.20
CA ARG A 96 4.26 -8.03 5.15
C ARG A 96 4.38 -9.21 4.20
N ALA A 97 5.53 -9.46 3.60
CA ALA A 97 5.78 -10.63 2.74
C ALA A 97 5.34 -11.94 3.41
N ASP A 98 5.42 -12.15 4.73
CA ASP A 98 4.91 -13.41 5.32
C ASP A 98 3.36 -13.63 5.22
N THR A 99 2.58 -12.61 4.87
CA THR A 99 1.13 -12.69 4.55
C THR A 99 0.80 -12.24 3.13
N VAL A 100 1.66 -11.43 2.52
CA VAL A 100 1.62 -11.03 1.12
C VAL A 100 2.16 -12.15 0.23
N ASP A 101 3.02 -13.03 0.72
CA ASP A 101 3.55 -14.21 0.02
C ASP A 101 2.43 -15.19 -0.29
N ALA A 102 1.43 -15.36 0.58
CA ALA A 102 0.26 -16.17 0.26
C ALA A 102 -0.59 -15.54 -0.87
N ALA A 103 -0.77 -14.22 -0.86
CA ALA A 103 -1.47 -13.49 -1.92
C ALA A 103 -0.65 -13.39 -3.22
N VAL A 104 0.69 -13.40 -3.11
CA VAL A 104 1.64 -13.41 -4.22
C VAL A 104 1.80 -14.83 -4.77
N GLU A 105 1.76 -15.87 -3.95
CA GLU A 105 1.70 -17.28 -4.37
C GLU A 105 0.39 -17.59 -5.08
N GLU A 106 -0.76 -17.12 -4.56
CA GLU A 106 -2.05 -17.21 -5.28
C GLU A 106 -1.97 -16.51 -6.64
N LEU A 107 -1.25 -15.38 -6.72
CA LEU A 107 -1.05 -14.62 -7.95
C LEU A 107 -0.06 -15.30 -8.91
N LEU A 108 1.01 -15.90 -8.41
CA LEU A 108 2.01 -16.67 -9.17
C LEU A 108 1.42 -18.00 -9.67
N ALA A 109 0.52 -18.63 -8.90
CA ALA A 109 -0.22 -19.82 -9.29
C ALA A 109 -1.26 -19.56 -10.39
N LEU A 110 -1.69 -18.30 -10.56
CA LEU A 110 -2.56 -17.85 -11.65
C LEU A 110 -1.81 -17.45 -12.92
N LEU A 111 -0.48 -17.40 -12.88
CA LEU A 111 0.34 -17.26 -14.09
C LEU A 111 0.49 -18.64 -14.75
N PRO A 112 0.26 -18.77 -16.08
CA PRO A 112 0.52 -20.02 -16.76
C PRO A 112 2.00 -20.37 -16.59
N SER A 113 2.28 -21.51 -15.98
CA SER A 113 3.64 -22.04 -15.90
C SER A 113 4.16 -22.19 -17.33
N GLU A 114 5.32 -21.63 -17.64
CA GLU A 114 6.01 -21.95 -18.87
C GLU A 114 6.36 -23.44 -18.83
N THR A 115 5.46 -24.26 -19.35
CA THR A 115 5.72 -25.65 -19.71
C THR A 115 4.90 -25.94 -20.95
N SER A 116 5.64 -26.27 -22.02
CA SER A 116 5.19 -26.55 -23.38
C SER A 116 4.78 -25.27 -24.14
N LEU A 117 5.60 -24.76 -25.06
CA LEU A 117 6.26 -25.42 -26.20
C LEU A 117 7.49 -24.64 -26.66
#